data_AF-A0A822BU47-F1
#
_entry.id   AF-A0A822BU47-F1
#
_cell.length_a   1.000
_cell.length_b   1.000
_cell.length_c   1.000
_cell.angle_alpha   90.00
_cell.angle_beta   90.00
_cell.angle_gamma   90.00
#
_symmetry.space_group_name_H-M   'P 1'
#
loop_
_entity.id
_entity.type
_entity.pdbx_description
1 polymer ?
#
loop_
_entity_poly.entity_id
_entity_poly.type
_entity_poly.pdbx_seq_one_letter_code
_entity_poly.pdbx_strand_id
1 'polypeptide(L)' 'FFSYEEFHPFLFKQLESKPYIELPTFDRAVDEFFSKLEAQRVDGQIVQKERDALKKLENVKKDHQKRLDELKSTQ' A
#
# COMPACT_ATOMS: atom_id res chain seq x y z
N PHE A 1 4.26 -11.52 -2.39
CA PHE A 1 3.98 -10.59 -1.29
C PHE A 1 3.35 -11.39 -0.18
N PHE A 2 3.98 -11.47 0.99
CA PHE A 2 3.35 -12.04 2.18
C PHE A 2 2.41 -10.98 2.75
N SER A 3 1.10 -11.20 2.67
CA SER A 3 0.13 -10.41 3.43
C SER A 3 0.11 -10.99 4.84
N TYR A 4 0.33 -10.15 5.85
CA TYR A 4 0.18 -10.56 7.24
C TYR A 4 -1.30 -10.50 7.57
N GLU A 5 -2.01 -11.58 7.29
CA GLU A 5 -3.48 -11.64 7.37
C GLU A 5 -3.94 -11.95 8.80
N GLU A 6 -3.31 -12.92 9.45
CA GLU A 6 -3.75 -13.47 10.74
C GLU A 6 -2.56 -13.93 11.59
N PHE A 7 -2.70 -13.90 12.92
CA PHE A 7 -1.79 -14.56 13.85
C PHE A 7 -2.59 -15.36 14.88
N HIS A 8 -2.08 -16.55 15.24
CA HIS A 8 -2.73 -17.46 16.18
C HIS A 8 -1.70 -18.01 17.16
N PRO A 9 -2.07 -18.30 18.42
CA PRO A 9 -1.17 -18.93 19.38
C PRO A 9 -0.70 -20.33 18.97
N PHE A 10 -1.44 -21.00 18.08
CA PHE A 10 -1.14 -22.34 17.59
C PHE A 10 -1.46 -22.44 16.08
N LEU A 11 -0.73 -23.32 15.39
CA LEU A 11 -1.01 -23.65 14.00
C LEU A 11 -2.26 -24.53 13.90
N PHE A 12 -3.29 -24.04 13.23
CA PHE A 12 -4.49 -24.83 12.96
C PHE A 12 -4.30 -25.76 11.76
N LYS A 13 -4.91 -26.95 11.80
CA LYS A 13 -4.81 -27.96 10.74
C LYS A 13 -5.21 -27.44 9.36
N GLN A 14 -6.22 -26.58 9.28
CA GLN A 14 -6.63 -25.98 8.00
C GLN A 14 -5.61 -24.98 7.42
N LEU A 15 -4.64 -24.53 8.21
CA LEU A 15 -3.61 -23.57 7.82
C LEU A 15 -2.25 -24.24 7.54
N GLU A 16 -2.07 -25.53 7.85
CA GLU A 16 -0.79 -26.25 7.66
C GLU A 16 -0.30 -26.26 6.20
N SER A 17 -1.23 -26.18 5.24
CA SER A 17 -0.91 -26.12 3.81
C SER A 17 -0.59 -24.72 3.29
N LYS A 18 -0.82 -23.68 4.09
CA LYS A 18 -0.51 -22.30 3.76
C LYS A 18 0.89 -21.92 4.27
N PRO A 19 1.53 -20.88 3.73
CA PRO A 19 2.75 -20.35 4.32
C PRO A 19 2.48 -19.79 5.72
N TYR A 20 3.24 -20.25 6.72
CA TYR A 20 3.18 -19.75 8.09
C TYR A 20 4.58 -19.56 8.66
N ILE A 21 4.67 -18.78 9.74
CA ILE A 21 5.89 -18.58 10.52
C ILE A 21 5.55 -18.95 11.96
N GLU A 22 6.33 -19.85 12.56
CA GLU A 22 6.23 -20.15 13.98
C GLU A 22 7.25 -19.34 14.76
N LEU A 23 6.79 -18.69 15.82
CA LEU A 23 7.62 -17.89 16.70
C LEU A 23 7.64 -18.51 18.11
N PRO A 24 8.75 -18.36 18.86
CA PRO A 24 8.94 -19.08 20.11
C PRO A 24 7.95 -18.72 21.22
N THR A 25 7.36 -17.52 21.14
CA THR A 25 6.50 -16.96 22.18
C THR A 25 5.36 -16.19 21.53
N PHE A 26 4.19 -16.20 22.17
CA PHE A 26 3.05 -15.39 21.74
C PHE A 26 3.39 -13.90 21.64
N ASP A 27 4.12 -13.35 22.62
CA ASP A 27 4.51 -11.93 22.64
C ASP A 27 5.29 -11.54 21.38
N ARG A 28 6.27 -12.35 20.98
CA ARG A 28 6.99 -12.14 19.71
C ARG A 28 6.11 -12.22 18.47
N ALA A 29 5.11 -13.11 18.46
CA ALA A 29 4.16 -13.20 17.35
C ALA A 29 3.30 -11.94 17.25
N VAL A 30 2.87 -11.40 18.38
CA VAL A 30 2.16 -10.11 18.45
C VAL A 30 3.06 -8.98 17.95
N ASP A 31 4.27 -8.86 18.49
CA ASP A 31 5.22 -7.81 18.11
C ASP A 31 5.54 -7.83 16.61
N GLU A 32 5.83 -9.00 16.05
CA GLU A 32 6.13 -9.15 14.64
C GLU A 32 4.91 -8.84 13.76
N PHE A 33 3.74 -9.39 14.09
CA PHE A 33 2.52 -9.17 13.32
C PHE A 33 2.16 -7.68 13.22
N PHE A 34 2.09 -6.98 14.35
CA PHE A 34 1.70 -5.57 14.35
C PHE A 34 2.77 -4.65 13.77
N SER A 35 4.05 -4.97 13.95
CA SER A 35 5.14 -4.23 13.31
C SER A 35 5.06 -4.31 11.77
N LYS A 36 4.78 -5.50 11.24
CA LYS A 36 4.66 -5.72 9.80
C LYS A 36 3.37 -5.16 9.24
N LEU A 37 2.26 -5.27 9.96
CA LEU A 37 0.97 -4.70 9.57
C LEU A 37 1.07 -3.18 9.45
N GLU A 38 1.68 -2.51 10.43
CA GLU A 38 1.83 -1.06 10.36
C GLU A 38 2.80 -0.64 9.26
N ALA A 39 3.88 -1.39 9.02
CA ALA A 39 4.77 -1.15 7.88
C ALA A 39 4.01 -1.23 6.54
N GLN A 40 3.19 -2.28 6.34
CA GLN A 40 2.35 -2.42 5.14
C GLN A 40 1.36 -1.25 4.99
N ARG A 41 0.78 -0.80 6.11
CA ARG A 41 -0.13 0.35 6.12
C ARG A 41 0.57 1.64 5.70
N VAL A 42 1.78 1.87 6.21
CA VAL A 42 2.60 3.04 5.86
C VAL A 42 3.00 3.00 4.38
N ASP A 43 3.45 1.85 3.88
CA ASP A 43 3.80 1.68 2.47
C ASP A 43 2.60 1.97 1.55
N GLY A 44 1.41 1.48 1.92
CA GLY A 44 0.18 1.77 1.19
C GLY A 44 -0.15 3.27 1.15
N GLN A 45 0.09 3.99 2.24
CA GLN A 45 -0.09 5.44 2.28
C GLN A 45 0.94 6.18 1.42
N ILE A 46 2.20 5.73 1.38
CA ILE A 46 3.25 6.31 0.54
C ILE A 46 2.86 6.18 -0.93
N VAL A 47 2.49 4.97 -1.36
CA VAL A 47 2.06 4.71 -2.74
C VAL A 47 0.85 5.58 -3.12
N GLN A 48 -0.10 5.75 -2.20
CA GLN A 48 -1.25 6.61 -2.44
C GLN A 48 -0.85 8.08 -2.62
N LYS A 49 0.06 8.59 -1.77
CA LYS A 49 0.57 9.97 -1.89
C LYS A 49 1.32 10.19 -3.20
N GLU A 50 2.14 9.23 -3.63
CA GLU A 50 2.84 9.30 -4.91
C GLU A 50 1.87 9.36 -6.09
N ARG A 51 0.82 8.52 -6.08
CA ARG A 51 -0.24 8.54 -7.10
C ARG A 51 -0.96 9.88 -7.14
N ASP A 52 -1.29 10.45 -5.98
CA ASP A 52 -1.98 11.73 -5.90
C ASP A 52 -1.11 12.89 -6.42
N ALA A 53 0.19 12.87 -6.13
CA ALA A 53 1.15 13.85 -6.66
C ALA A 53 1.26 13.77 -8.19
N LEU A 54 1.40 12.56 -8.75
CA LEU A 54 1.43 12.34 -10.19
C LEU A 54 0.14 12.79 -10.87
N LYS A 55 -1.02 12.49 -10.28
CA LYS A 55 -2.32 12.92 -10.79
C LYS A 55 -2.45 14.44 -10.84
N LYS A 56 -1.96 15.15 -9.80
CA LYS A 56 -1.93 16.62 -9.79
C LYS A 56 -1.05 17.17 -10.91
N LEU A 57 0.12 16.61 -11.13
CA LEU A 57 1.03 17.02 -12.20
C LEU A 57 0.39 16.87 -13.59
N GLU A 58 -0.23 15.71 -13.85
CA GLU A 58 -0.92 15.44 -15.11
C GLU A 58 -2.10 16.39 -15.35
N ASN A 59 -2.85 16.73 -14.29
CA ASN A 59 -3.94 17.69 -14.38
C ASN A 59 -3.43 19.09 -14.77
N VAL A 60 -2.33 19.55 -14.15
CA VAL A 60 -1.72 20.85 -14.49
C VAL A 60 -1.22 20.86 -15.94
N LYS A 61 -0.58 19.78 -16.39
CA LYS A 61 -0.11 19.65 -17.77
C LYS A 61 -1.26 19.72 -18.78
N LYS A 62 -2.36 19.01 -18.50
CA LYS A 62 -3.56 19.03 -19.35
C LYS A 62 -4.23 20.41 -19.37
N ASP A 63 -4.30 21.10 -18.24
CA ASP A 63 -4.86 22.45 -18.16
C ASP A 63 -4.05 23.46 -18.99
N HIS A 64 -2.71 23.43 -18.88
CA HIS A 64 -1.86 24.28 -19.71
C HIS A 64 -2.01 23.98 -21.21
N GLN A 65 -2.06 22.70 -21.58
CA GLN A 65 -2.27 22.31 -22.97
C GLN A 65 -3.61 22.85 -23.50
N LYS A 66 -4.69 22.68 -22.73
CA LYS A 66 -6.01 23.19 -23.09
C LYS A 66 -6.01 24.70 -23.29
N ARG A 67 -5.40 25.47 -22.37
CA ARG A 67 -5.30 26.94 -22.49
C ARG A 67 -4.53 27.38 -23.72
N LEU A 68 -3.45 26.67 -24.07
CA LEU A 68 -2.68 26.95 -25.29
C LEU A 68 -3.49 26.67 -26.55
N ASP A 69 -4.26 25.58 -26.57
CA ASP A 69 -5.10 25.22 -27.71
C ASP A 69 -6.25 26.22 -27.90
N GLU A 70 -6.90 26.65 -26.80
CA GLU A 70 -7.91 27.72 -26.80
C GLU A 70 -7.33 29.05 -27.31
N LEU A 71 -6.13 29.44 -26.85
CA LEU A 71 -5.45 30.65 -27.31
C LEU A 71 -5.18 30.60 -28.82
N LYS A 72 -4.67 29.48 -29.34
CA LYS A 72 -4.43 29.28 -30.78
C LYS A 72 -5.71 29.33 -31.59
N SER A 73 -6.82 28.82 -31.06
CA SER A 73 -8.11 28.84 -31.75
C SER A 73 -8.75 30.24 -31.83
N THR A 74 -8.24 31.19 -31.04
CA THR A 74 -8.77 32.57 -30.96
C THR A 74 -7.94 33.57 -31.81
N GLN A 75 -6.84 33.13 -32.44
CA GLN A 75 -6.03 33.92 -33.39
C GLN A 75 -6.22 33.42 -34.82
#